data_AF-A0A397U1Z8-F1
#
_entry.id   AF-A0A397U1Z8-F1
#
_cell.length_a   1.000
_cell.length_b   1.000
_cell.length_c   1.000
_cell.angle_alpha   90.00
_cell.angle_beta   90.00
_cell.angle_gamma   90.00
#
_symmetry.space_group_name_H-M   'P 1'
#
loop_
_entity.id
_entity.type
_entity.pdbx_description
1 polymer ?
#
loop_
_entity_poly.entity_id
_entity_poly.type
_entity_poly.pdbx_seq_one_letter_code
_entity_poly.pdbx_strand_id
1 'polypeptide(L)'
;MIRIKETSRFKNKYKRSKENKTKNENKIYSRSKIVPPFVSIVTPNDNYPIGLIFSDDFFCTASVIDTANGNIRITAVHCLFDDNGNRYNLSFLSFSPGYDNGTYGPLGYIPVVETAIPDAFLKYRNKYDYALMKFEFNDPNGGNATLQDYTGALGWRFDIENGEPTTVYGYPSSEILEDCPNDGKHLANGKAI
;
A
#
# COMPACT_ATOMS: atom_id res chain seq x y z
N MET A 1 -9.50 -27.18 11.49
CA MET A 1 -9.52 -25.72 11.73
C MET A 1 -8.08 -25.20 11.77
N ILE A 2 -7.54 -24.75 10.64
CA ILE A 2 -6.14 -24.29 10.54
C ILE A 2 -6.07 -22.83 10.99
N ARG A 3 -5.36 -22.58 12.10
CA ARG A 3 -5.15 -21.25 12.67
C ARG A 3 -4.04 -20.55 11.90
N ILE A 4 -4.39 -19.84 10.83
CA ILE A 4 -3.45 -19.03 10.03
C ILE A 4 -3.14 -17.75 10.82
N LYS A 5 -1.88 -17.60 11.26
CA LYS A 5 -1.33 -16.34 11.78
C LYS A 5 -0.86 -15.53 10.57
N GLU A 6 -1.73 -14.69 10.01
CA GLU A 6 -1.31 -13.69 9.04
C GLU A 6 -0.60 -12.56 9.78
N THR A 7 0.72 -12.50 9.65
CA THR A 7 1.48 -11.35 10.16
C THR A 7 2.53 -10.94 9.14
N SER A 8 2.12 -10.18 8.13
CA SER A 8 3.07 -9.33 7.40
C SER A 8 3.62 -8.31 8.38
N ARG A 9 4.93 -8.30 8.57
CA ARG A 9 5.61 -7.36 9.46
C ARG A 9 6.86 -6.81 8.81
N PHE A 10 7.06 -5.52 9.02
CA PHE A 10 8.32 -4.83 8.77
C PHE A 10 9.40 -5.44 9.67
N LYS A 11 10.51 -5.91 9.07
CA LYS A 11 11.62 -6.53 9.79
C LYS A 11 12.59 -5.42 10.18
N ASN A 12 12.47 -4.95 11.42
CA ASN A 12 13.32 -3.88 11.95
C ASN A 12 14.82 -4.30 11.88
N LYS A 13 15.63 -3.55 11.10
CA LYS A 13 17.03 -3.89 10.78
C LYS A 13 18.08 -3.25 11.70
N TYR A 14 17.66 -2.69 12.84
CA TYR A 14 18.60 -2.14 13.83
C TYR A 14 19.32 -3.27 14.61
N LYS A 15 20.66 -3.20 14.63
CA LYS A 15 21.53 -4.07 15.43
C LYS A 15 21.01 -4.15 16.87
N ARG A 16 20.70 -5.36 17.29
CA ARG A 16 20.24 -5.70 18.63
C ARG A 16 21.40 -5.49 19.62
N SER A 17 21.51 -4.30 20.21
CA SER A 17 22.26 -4.15 21.45
C SER A 17 21.54 -4.95 22.54
N LYS A 18 22.29 -5.76 23.27
CA LYS A 18 21.79 -6.48 24.44
C LYS A 18 21.48 -5.46 25.52
N GLU A 19 20.22 -5.06 25.66
CA GLU A 19 19.56 -4.86 26.96
C GLU A 19 18.09 -4.44 26.79
N ASN A 20 17.27 -4.88 27.74
CA ASN A 20 15.84 -4.67 27.92
C ASN A 20 14.88 -5.43 26.97
N LYS A 21 14.54 -6.65 27.41
CA LYS A 21 13.32 -7.38 27.05
C LYS A 21 12.08 -6.59 27.49
N THR A 22 11.63 -5.62 26.72
CA THR A 22 10.19 -5.33 26.65
C THR A 22 9.58 -6.31 25.65
N LYS A 23 8.60 -7.08 26.12
CA LYS A 23 7.82 -8.00 25.28
C LYS A 23 7.26 -7.19 24.11
N ASN A 24 7.81 -7.38 22.90
CA ASN A 24 7.10 -7.01 21.68
C ASN A 24 5.86 -7.89 21.62
N GLU A 25 4.75 -7.37 22.16
CA GLU A 25 3.46 -8.00 22.08
C GLU A 25 3.15 -8.19 20.60
N ASN A 26 3.07 -9.45 20.19
CA ASN A 26 2.48 -9.84 18.94
C ASN A 26 1.01 -9.44 19.00
N LYS A 27 0.68 -8.18 18.70
CA LYS A 27 -0.70 -7.72 18.57
C LYS A 27 -1.29 -8.44 17.36
N ILE A 28 -1.87 -9.61 17.62
CA ILE A 28 -2.67 -10.35 16.66
C ILE A 28 -3.91 -9.49 16.45
N TYR A 29 -4.00 -8.83 15.31
CA TYR A 29 -5.21 -8.11 14.95
C TYR A 29 -6.35 -9.12 14.88
N SER A 30 -7.43 -8.85 15.62
CA SER A 30 -8.66 -9.65 15.51
C SER A 30 -9.11 -9.65 14.06
N ARG A 31 -9.57 -10.80 13.55
CA ARG A 31 -10.18 -10.90 12.22
C ARG A 31 -11.42 -10.00 12.07
N SER A 32 -12.02 -9.58 13.18
CA SER A 32 -13.16 -8.67 13.24
C SER A 32 -12.79 -7.18 13.31
N LYS A 33 -11.51 -6.82 13.11
CA LYS A 33 -11.11 -5.42 13.17
C LYS A 33 -11.56 -4.73 11.88
N ILE A 34 -12.42 -3.74 12.04
CA ILE A 34 -12.80 -2.79 11.00
C ILE A 34 -12.09 -1.47 11.31
N VAL A 35 -11.30 -0.99 10.35
CA VAL A 35 -10.65 0.31 10.40
C VAL A 35 -11.32 1.20 9.35
N PRO A 36 -11.91 2.34 9.75
CA PRO A 36 -12.57 3.24 8.81
C PRO A 36 -11.54 3.93 7.89
N PRO A 37 -11.97 4.53 6.77
CA PRO A 37 -11.12 5.46 6.04
C PRO A 37 -10.77 6.68 6.90
N PHE A 38 -9.62 7.28 6.61
CA PHE A 38 -9.14 8.50 7.25
C PHE A 38 -9.27 9.66 6.27
N VAL A 39 -9.93 10.73 6.69
CA VAL A 39 -10.04 11.95 5.87
C VAL A 39 -8.80 12.80 6.13
N SER A 40 -8.14 13.24 5.05
CA SER A 40 -7.02 14.18 5.10
C SER A 40 -7.33 15.37 6.02
N ILE A 41 -6.39 15.72 6.88
CA ILE A 41 -6.51 16.90 7.76
C ILE A 41 -5.78 18.11 7.16
N VAL A 42 -4.86 17.89 6.22
CA VAL A 42 -4.14 18.96 5.51
C VAL A 42 -4.88 19.39 4.25
N THR A 43 -5.48 18.44 3.52
CA THR A 43 -6.28 18.68 2.30
C THR A 43 -7.68 18.05 2.40
N PRO A 44 -8.53 18.47 3.36
CA PRO A 44 -9.80 17.80 3.66
C PRO A 44 -10.79 17.73 2.49
N ASN A 45 -10.67 18.64 1.52
CA ASN A 45 -11.52 18.69 0.32
C ASN A 45 -10.95 17.90 -0.87
N ASP A 46 -9.75 17.33 -0.74
CA ASP A 46 -9.06 16.65 -1.83
C ASP A 46 -8.29 15.45 -1.25
N ASN A 47 -8.97 14.31 -1.16
CA ASN A 47 -8.37 13.05 -0.71
C ASN A 47 -7.87 12.28 -1.93
N TYR A 48 -6.57 12.01 -1.96
CA TYR A 48 -5.90 11.31 -3.05
C TYR A 48 -5.05 10.13 -2.51
N PRO A 49 -5.66 9.17 -1.78
CA PRO A 49 -4.90 8.08 -1.14
C PRO A 49 -4.40 7.04 -2.15
N ILE A 50 -4.86 7.05 -3.39
CA ILE A 50 -4.48 6.11 -4.45
C ILE A 50 -3.46 6.76 -5.36
N GLY A 51 -2.46 6.00 -5.79
CA GLY A 51 -1.42 6.52 -6.65
C GLY A 51 -0.66 5.46 -7.42
N LEU A 52 0.19 5.95 -8.31
CA LEU A 52 1.08 5.13 -9.12
C LEU A 52 2.32 4.78 -8.30
N ILE A 53 2.70 3.50 -8.30
CA ILE A 53 4.06 3.08 -7.97
C ILE A 53 4.78 2.86 -9.28
N PHE A 54 6.01 3.34 -9.37
CA PHE A 54 6.79 3.23 -10.59
C PHE A 54 8.27 3.04 -10.29
N SER A 55 8.94 2.41 -11.26
CA SER A 55 10.36 2.48 -11.51
C SER A 55 10.58 2.80 -12.99
N ASP A 56 11.82 2.75 -13.47
CA ASP A 56 12.13 2.96 -14.90
C ASP A 56 11.46 1.92 -15.81
N ASP A 57 11.15 0.72 -15.30
CA ASP A 57 10.74 -0.44 -16.11
C ASP A 57 9.32 -0.96 -15.82
N PHE A 58 8.64 -0.49 -14.77
CA PHE A 58 7.27 -0.91 -14.48
C PHE A 58 6.46 0.16 -13.76
N PHE A 59 5.14 0.00 -13.81
CA PHE A 59 4.23 0.72 -12.96
C PHE A 59 3.15 -0.20 -12.39
N CYS A 60 2.67 0.14 -11.19
CA CYS A 60 1.60 -0.54 -10.49
C CYS A 60 0.74 0.49 -9.76
N THR A 61 -0.36 0.04 -9.16
CA THR A 61 -1.18 0.85 -8.25
C THR A 61 -0.85 0.52 -6.79
N ALA A 62 -0.89 1.53 -5.94
CA ALA A 62 -0.97 1.34 -4.49
C ALA A 62 -1.93 2.34 -3.85
N SER A 63 -2.34 2.04 -2.63
CA SER A 63 -3.17 2.94 -1.82
C SER A 63 -2.62 3.10 -0.42
N VAL A 64 -2.71 4.32 0.11
CA VAL A 64 -2.47 4.63 1.53
C VAL A 64 -3.61 4.02 2.34
N ILE A 65 -3.26 3.30 3.41
CA ILE A 65 -4.24 2.65 4.29
C ILE A 65 -4.13 3.20 5.71
N ASP A 66 -5.26 3.33 6.40
CA ASP A 66 -5.31 3.91 7.74
C ASP A 66 -4.52 3.04 8.73
N THR A 67 -3.44 3.62 9.24
CA THR A 67 -2.53 2.95 10.17
C THR A 67 -2.03 3.92 11.22
N ALA A 68 -1.70 3.39 12.41
CA ALA A 68 -1.28 4.22 13.54
C ALA A 68 -0.01 5.06 13.29
N ASN A 69 0.82 4.72 12.29
CA ASN A 69 2.01 5.49 11.94
C ASN A 69 1.79 6.44 10.74
N GLY A 70 0.62 6.41 10.12
CA GLY A 70 0.22 7.27 9.02
C GLY A 70 0.96 7.12 7.70
N ASN A 71 1.84 6.12 7.59
CA ASN A 71 2.83 6.04 6.53
C ASN A 71 2.86 4.67 5.85
N ILE A 72 1.77 3.91 5.89
CA ILE A 72 1.67 2.58 5.25
C ILE A 72 0.79 2.61 4.01
N ARG A 73 1.23 1.87 3.00
CA ARG A 73 0.48 1.59 1.77
C ARG A 73 0.28 0.10 1.60
N ILE A 74 -0.71 -0.27 0.80
CA ILE A 74 -0.91 -1.63 0.32
C ILE A 74 -0.78 -1.69 -1.21
N THR A 75 -0.19 -2.77 -1.71
CA THR A 75 -0.10 -3.11 -3.14
C THR A 75 -0.03 -4.64 -3.29
N ALA A 76 0.09 -5.15 -4.51
CA ALA A 76 0.32 -6.55 -4.77
C ALA A 76 1.80 -6.93 -4.54
N VAL A 77 2.08 -8.18 -4.15
CA VAL A 77 3.46 -8.63 -4.00
C VAL A 77 4.15 -8.67 -5.36
N HIS A 78 3.48 -9.11 -6.42
CA HIS A 78 4.10 -9.19 -7.75
C HIS A 78 4.63 -7.84 -8.25
N CYS A 79 4.04 -6.71 -7.82
CA CYS A 79 4.55 -5.37 -8.11
C CYS A 79 5.92 -5.06 -7.49
N LEU A 80 6.43 -5.94 -6.63
CA LEU A 80 7.74 -5.82 -5.98
C LEU A 80 8.79 -6.75 -6.59
N PHE A 81 8.46 -7.47 -7.66
CA PHE A 81 9.33 -8.44 -8.32
C PHE A 81 9.37 -8.22 -9.84
N ASP A 82 10.53 -8.47 -10.44
CA ASP A 82 10.69 -8.51 -11.89
C ASP A 82 10.12 -9.82 -12.49
N ASP A 83 10.07 -9.87 -13.82
CA ASP A 83 9.58 -11.04 -14.57
C ASP A 83 10.40 -12.32 -14.32
N ASN A 84 11.64 -12.18 -13.84
CA ASN A 84 12.51 -13.29 -13.46
C ASN A 84 12.28 -13.75 -12.01
N GLY A 85 11.40 -13.09 -11.27
CA GLY A 85 11.10 -13.36 -9.87
C GLY A 85 12.14 -12.82 -8.88
N ASN A 86 13.00 -11.88 -9.29
CA ASN A 86 13.89 -11.15 -8.40
C ASN A 86 13.16 -9.95 -7.81
N ARG A 87 13.42 -9.66 -6.54
CA ARG A 87 12.83 -8.50 -5.88
C ARG A 87 13.49 -7.21 -6.36
N TYR A 88 12.69 -6.20 -6.70
CA TYR A 88 13.20 -4.87 -7.03
C TYR A 88 13.98 -4.25 -5.87
N ASN A 89 15.02 -3.49 -6.21
CA ASN A 89 15.70 -2.65 -5.23
C ASN A 89 14.78 -1.47 -4.87
N LEU A 90 14.52 -1.30 -3.57
CA LEU A 90 13.63 -0.27 -3.06
C LEU A 90 14.08 1.15 -3.42
N SER A 91 15.39 1.37 -3.65
CA SER A 91 15.92 2.67 -4.07
C SER A 91 15.38 3.16 -5.42
N PHE A 92 14.80 2.27 -6.23
CA PHE A 92 14.19 2.60 -7.52
C PHE A 92 12.66 2.65 -7.46
N LEU A 93 12.06 2.35 -6.30
CA LEU A 93 10.61 2.35 -6.14
C LEU A 93 10.14 3.66 -5.53
N SER A 94 9.30 4.37 -6.27
CA SER A 94 8.65 5.58 -5.81
C SER A 94 7.13 5.49 -5.97
N PHE A 95 6.42 6.27 -5.15
CA PHE A 95 4.96 6.37 -5.19
C PHE A 95 4.53 7.82 -5.35
N SER A 96 3.59 8.07 -6.25
CA SER A 96 2.97 9.38 -6.42
C SER A 96 1.46 9.26 -6.15
N PRO A 97 0.99 9.63 -4.95
CA PRO A 97 -0.43 9.67 -4.63
C PRO A 97 -1.11 10.78 -5.43
N GLY A 98 -2.25 10.48 -6.06
CA GLY A 98 -2.94 11.44 -6.93
C GLY A 98 -2.24 11.67 -8.27
N TYR A 99 -1.40 10.74 -8.73
CA TYR A 99 -0.83 10.79 -10.08
C TYR A 99 -1.93 10.86 -11.14
N ASP A 100 -1.74 11.70 -12.16
CA ASP A 100 -2.67 11.83 -13.27
C ASP A 100 -1.95 12.15 -14.58
N ASN A 101 -2.12 11.30 -15.58
CA ASN A 101 -1.73 11.53 -16.97
C ASN A 101 -0.30 12.07 -17.19
N GLY A 102 0.72 11.40 -16.63
CA GLY A 102 2.10 11.86 -16.75
C GLY A 102 2.53 12.88 -15.69
N THR A 103 1.60 13.37 -14.89
CA THR A 103 1.84 14.39 -13.87
C THR A 103 1.86 13.74 -12.48
N TYR A 104 2.93 13.99 -11.73
CA TYR A 104 2.96 13.60 -10.32
C TYR A 104 1.88 14.33 -9.54
N GLY A 105 1.31 13.65 -8.55
CA GLY A 105 0.33 14.26 -7.66
C GLY A 105 0.94 15.33 -6.72
N PRO A 106 0.15 15.92 -5.82
CA PRO A 106 0.53 17.11 -5.04
C PRO A 106 1.80 16.96 -4.20
N LEU A 107 2.13 15.73 -3.79
CA LEU A 107 3.31 15.43 -2.97
C LEU A 107 4.52 14.97 -3.81
N GLY A 108 4.44 15.05 -5.14
CA GLY A 108 5.48 14.57 -6.03
C GLY A 108 5.60 13.06 -5.95
N TYR A 109 6.84 12.58 -5.74
CA TYR A 109 7.13 11.17 -5.55
C TYR A 109 7.76 10.92 -4.19
N ILE A 110 7.37 9.81 -3.55
CA ILE A 110 7.78 9.45 -2.20
C ILE A 110 8.55 8.13 -2.29
N PRO A 111 9.79 8.04 -1.76
CA PRO A 111 10.59 6.80 -1.83
C PRO A 111 10.10 5.68 -0.90
N VAL A 112 10.04 4.45 -1.40
CA VAL A 112 9.76 3.26 -0.56
C VAL A 112 11.01 2.91 0.25
N VAL A 113 10.90 2.72 1.56
CA VAL A 113 12.06 2.36 2.42
C VAL A 113 11.96 0.98 3.04
N GLU A 114 10.76 0.40 3.11
CA GLU A 114 10.58 -0.94 3.63
C GLU A 114 9.35 -1.61 3.02
N THR A 115 9.38 -2.94 2.89
CA THR A 115 8.18 -3.72 2.56
C THR A 115 7.98 -4.86 3.55
N ALA A 116 6.73 -5.25 3.74
CA ALA A 116 6.34 -6.44 4.49
C ALA A 116 5.50 -7.34 3.57
N ILE A 117 6.06 -8.51 3.26
CA ILE A 117 5.44 -9.53 2.40
C ILE A 117 5.05 -10.73 3.29
N PRO A 118 3.85 -11.32 3.12
CA PRO A 118 3.48 -12.53 3.82
C PRO A 118 4.43 -13.69 3.47
N ASP A 119 4.96 -14.40 4.47
CA ASP A 119 5.80 -15.59 4.23
C ASP A 119 5.07 -16.66 3.39
N ALA A 120 3.73 -16.70 3.49
CA ALA A 120 2.88 -17.63 2.75
C ALA A 120 2.83 -17.36 1.23
N PHE A 121 3.23 -16.16 0.78
CA PHE A 121 3.27 -15.82 -0.65
C PHE A 121 4.11 -16.80 -1.46
N LEU A 122 5.28 -17.20 -0.97
CA LEU A 122 6.16 -18.13 -1.67
C LEU A 122 5.52 -19.49 -1.96
N LYS A 123 4.56 -19.90 -1.13
CA LYS A 123 3.86 -21.19 -1.28
C LYS A 123 2.53 -21.07 -2.02
N TYR A 124 1.85 -19.94 -1.89
CA TYR A 124 0.52 -19.72 -2.46
C TYR A 124 0.42 -18.32 -3.05
N ARG A 125 1.19 -18.06 -4.11
CA ARG A 125 1.36 -16.73 -4.72
C ARG A 125 0.03 -16.02 -4.98
N ASN A 126 -0.89 -16.66 -5.69
CA ASN A 126 -2.19 -16.08 -6.05
C ASN A 126 -3.09 -15.76 -4.84
N LYS A 127 -2.86 -16.38 -3.68
CA LYS A 127 -3.70 -16.19 -2.48
C LYS A 127 -3.18 -15.11 -1.55
N TYR A 128 -1.87 -14.91 -1.49
CA TYR A 128 -1.23 -13.95 -0.58
C TYR A 128 -0.47 -12.88 -1.36
N ASP A 129 -1.01 -12.49 -2.52
CA ASP A 129 -0.45 -11.44 -3.39
C ASP A 129 -0.81 -10.04 -2.88
N TYR A 130 -0.47 -9.76 -1.62
CA TYR A 130 -0.56 -8.44 -1.02
C TYR A 130 0.71 -8.11 -0.22
N ALA A 131 1.17 -6.87 -0.29
CA ALA A 131 2.33 -6.37 0.42
C ALA A 131 2.01 -5.04 1.09
N LEU A 132 2.60 -4.83 2.27
CA LEU A 132 2.62 -3.51 2.89
C LEU A 132 3.92 -2.81 2.54
N MET A 133 3.87 -1.50 2.35
CA MET A 133 5.04 -0.66 2.11
C MET A 133 5.08 0.49 3.09
N LYS A 134 6.26 0.73 3.64
CA LYS A 134 6.58 1.90 4.45
C LYS A 134 7.46 2.81 3.62
N PHE A 135 7.22 4.10 3.74
CA PHE A 135 8.03 5.09 3.06
C PHE A 135 8.56 6.12 4.03
N GLU A 136 9.58 6.82 3.57
CA GLU A 136 10.15 7.99 4.19
C GLU A 136 9.40 9.21 3.70
N PHE A 137 8.33 9.56 4.43
CA PHE A 137 7.61 10.81 4.22
C PHE A 137 8.08 11.81 5.25
N ASN A 138 8.61 12.93 4.76
CA ASN A 138 8.93 14.09 5.57
C ASN A 138 7.87 15.14 5.29
N ASP A 139 7.28 15.69 6.36
CA ASP A 139 6.29 16.76 6.26
C ASP A 139 6.88 17.93 5.43
N PRO A 140 6.30 18.25 4.26
CA PRO A 140 6.76 19.36 3.42
C PRO A 140 6.77 20.73 4.13
N ASN A 141 5.95 20.88 5.18
CA ASN A 141 5.87 22.09 6.01
C ASN A 141 6.82 22.05 7.21
N GLY A 142 7.67 21.01 7.34
CA GLY A 142 8.63 20.87 8.43
C GLY A 142 8.05 20.44 9.78
N GLY A 143 6.78 20.05 9.81
CA GLY A 143 6.09 19.53 10.99
C GLY A 143 6.25 18.03 11.19
N ASN A 144 5.21 17.41 11.76
CA ASN A 144 5.13 15.98 12.04
C ASN A 144 3.93 15.31 11.36
N ALA A 145 3.30 15.99 10.39
CA ALA A 145 2.20 15.40 9.64
C ALA A 145 2.69 14.18 8.86
N THR A 146 1.89 13.14 8.89
CA THR A 146 2.14 11.87 8.21
C THR A 146 1.60 11.90 6.79
N LEU A 147 1.93 10.88 5.99
CA LEU A 147 1.37 10.82 4.65
C LEU A 147 -0.16 10.80 4.65
N GLN A 148 -0.79 10.01 5.52
CA GLN A 148 -2.26 9.95 5.59
C GLN A 148 -2.90 11.28 6.01
N ASP A 149 -2.18 12.13 6.74
CA ASP A 149 -2.66 13.47 7.10
C ASP A 149 -2.79 14.36 5.87
N TYR A 150 -1.98 14.14 4.84
CA TYR A 150 -2.05 14.81 3.54
C TYR A 150 -2.98 14.11 2.56
N THR A 151 -2.87 12.81 2.38
CA THR A 151 -3.59 12.12 1.29
C THR A 151 -4.98 11.65 1.67
N GLY A 152 -5.28 11.62 2.97
CA GLY A 152 -6.27 10.70 3.51
C GLY A 152 -5.78 9.25 3.43
N ALA A 153 -6.63 8.30 3.83
CA ALA A 153 -6.33 6.88 3.69
C ALA A 153 -7.59 6.04 3.49
N LEU A 154 -7.45 4.91 2.80
CA LEU A 154 -8.48 3.90 2.72
C LEU A 154 -8.56 3.12 4.03
N GLY A 155 -9.79 2.77 4.43
CA GLY A 155 -10.03 1.85 5.53
C GLY A 155 -9.70 0.42 5.16
N TRP A 156 -9.71 -0.48 6.15
CA TRP A 156 -9.48 -1.91 5.90
C TRP A 156 -10.20 -2.79 6.94
N ARG A 157 -10.55 -3.99 6.49
CA ARG A 157 -11.16 -5.05 7.30
C ARG A 157 -10.84 -6.43 6.69
N PHE A 158 -10.99 -7.49 7.47
CA PHE A 158 -10.68 -8.87 7.04
C PHE A 158 -11.90 -9.82 7.08
N ASP A 159 -13.05 -9.33 7.51
CA ASP A 159 -14.31 -10.04 7.69
C ASP A 159 -15.27 -9.75 6.51
N ILE A 160 -14.77 -9.92 5.29
CA ILE A 160 -15.53 -9.74 4.05
C ILE A 160 -15.96 -11.13 3.55
N GLU A 161 -17.24 -11.29 3.20
CA GLU A 161 -17.78 -12.52 2.61
C GLU A 161 -17.53 -12.56 1.09
N ASN A 162 -17.73 -13.73 0.48
CA ASN A 162 -17.63 -13.85 -0.98
C ASN A 162 -18.83 -13.18 -1.65
N GLY A 163 -18.61 -12.53 -2.80
CA GLY A 163 -19.69 -11.89 -3.57
C GLY A 163 -20.08 -10.50 -3.07
N GLU A 164 -19.32 -9.92 -2.15
CA GLU A 164 -19.52 -8.55 -1.69
C GLU A 164 -19.21 -7.56 -2.83
N PRO A 165 -20.18 -6.73 -3.26
CA PRO A 165 -19.96 -5.76 -4.33
C PRO A 165 -18.76 -4.86 -4.02
N THR A 166 -17.78 -4.87 -4.91
CA THR A 166 -16.49 -4.21 -4.69
C THR A 166 -16.22 -3.22 -5.80
N THR A 167 -15.79 -2.01 -5.44
CA THR A 167 -15.22 -1.06 -6.40
C THR A 167 -13.71 -1.19 -6.39
N VAL A 168 -13.13 -1.41 -7.58
CA VAL A 168 -11.69 -1.51 -7.78
C VAL A 168 -11.20 -0.21 -8.38
N TYR A 169 -10.04 0.26 -7.95
CA TYR A 169 -9.37 1.44 -8.47
C TYR A 169 -7.96 1.08 -8.92
N GLY A 170 -7.50 1.64 -10.03
CA GLY A 170 -6.13 1.45 -10.48
C GLY A 170 -5.77 2.20 -11.76
N TYR A 171 -4.53 2.03 -12.17
CA TYR A 171 -3.95 2.53 -13.42
C TYR A 171 -3.74 1.35 -14.38
N PRO A 172 -4.80 0.84 -15.04
CA PRO A 172 -4.69 -0.32 -15.91
C PRO A 172 -3.96 0.04 -17.21
N SER A 173 -3.14 -0.90 -17.70
CA SER A 173 -2.46 -0.82 -19.01
C SER A 173 -3.01 -1.82 -20.03
N SER A 174 -4.10 -2.48 -19.67
CA SER A 174 -4.79 -3.49 -20.46
C SER A 174 -6.29 -3.33 -20.22
N GLU A 175 -7.12 -3.80 -21.16
CA GLU A 175 -8.58 -3.63 -21.18
C GLU A 175 -9.30 -4.45 -20.10
N ILE A 176 -8.95 -4.23 -18.83
CA ILE A 176 -9.50 -4.92 -17.66
C ILE A 176 -10.65 -4.11 -17.03
N LEU A 177 -10.63 -2.79 -17.18
CA LEU A 177 -11.70 -1.91 -16.68
C LEU A 177 -12.47 -1.31 -17.87
N GLU A 178 -13.79 -1.52 -17.86
CA GLU A 178 -14.72 -0.89 -18.81
C GLU A 178 -14.68 0.64 -18.63
N ASP A 179 -14.86 1.38 -19.73
CA ASP A 179 -14.83 2.85 -19.77
C ASP A 179 -13.54 3.51 -19.20
N CYS A 180 -12.42 2.77 -19.24
CA CYS A 180 -11.10 3.27 -18.90
C CYS A 180 -10.23 3.48 -20.15
N PRO A 181 -9.37 4.52 -20.21
CA PRO A 181 -8.35 4.67 -21.27
C PRO A 181 -7.38 3.49 -21.37
N ASN A 182 -7.19 2.72 -20.28
CA ASN A 182 -6.30 1.58 -20.19
C ASN A 182 -4.85 1.87 -20.64
N ASP A 183 -4.39 3.09 -20.39
CA ASP A 183 -3.09 3.61 -20.84
C ASP A 183 -2.01 3.57 -19.75
N GLY A 184 -2.34 3.08 -18.57
CA GLY A 184 -1.47 3.06 -17.39
C GLY A 184 -1.25 4.43 -16.74
N LYS A 185 -1.95 5.47 -17.19
CA LYS A 185 -1.69 6.86 -16.79
C LYS A 185 -2.85 7.53 -16.09
N HIS A 186 -4.08 7.11 -16.38
CA HIS A 186 -5.27 7.64 -15.74
C HIS A 186 -5.77 6.71 -14.64
N LEU A 187 -6.12 7.29 -13.48
CA LEU A 187 -6.80 6.53 -12.44
C LEU A 187 -8.20 6.21 -12.91
N ALA A 188 -8.54 4.93 -12.94
CA ALA A 188 -9.85 4.45 -13.27
C ALA A 188 -10.44 3.61 -12.15
N ASN A 189 -11.75 3.43 -12.23
CA ASN A 189 -12.46 2.51 -11.36
C ASN A 189 -13.36 1.58 -12.15
N GLY A 190 -13.72 0.46 -11.53
CA GLY A 190 -14.71 -0.46 -12.07
C GLY A 190 -15.33 -1.30 -10.96
N LYS A 191 -16.30 -2.12 -11.32
CA LYS A 191 -17.01 -3.00 -10.38
C LYS A 191 -16.48 -4.42 -10.48
N ALA A 192 -16.23 -5.04 -9.34
CA ALA A 192 -16.02 -6.46 -9.18
C ALA A 192 -17.19 -7.06 -8.38
N ILE A 193 -17.59 -8.27 -8.74
CA ILE A 193 -18.66 -9.05 -8.12
C ILE A 193 -18.07 -10.37 -7.64
#